data_AF-A0A060BYH1-F1
#
_entry.id   AF-A0A060BYH1-F1
#
_cell.length_a   1.000
_cell.length_b   1.000
_cell.length_c   1.000
_cell.angle_alpha   90.00
_cell.angle_beta   90.00
_cell.angle_gamma   90.00
#
_symmetry.space_group_name_H-M   'P 1'
#
loop_
_entity.id
_entity.type
_entity.pdbx_description
1 polymer ?
#
loop_
_entity_poly.entity_id
_entity_poly.type
_entity_poly.pdbx_seq_one_letter_code
_entity_poly.pdbx_strand_id
1 'polypeptide(L)'
;ALEPFPVTIRIDAGRPTGPLKPIWRFFGADEPNYAYMKDGRKLLGELGALKPDQVFFRTHNLLVTGEGTHALKWGSTNAYTEDGRGNPVYDWTIVDRIFDAYRERGVRPYVQIGFMPQALSVKPEPYRHHWTPKAKYGEIYTGWAY
;
A
#
# COMPACT_ATOMS: atom_id res chain seq x y z
N ALA A 1 32.89 -25.79 -3.17
CA ALA A 1 31.59 -25.90 -2.48
C ALA A 1 31.75 -26.92 -1.36
N LEU A 2 31.02 -26.81 -0.25
CA LEU A 2 31.02 -27.84 0.79
C LEU A 2 30.23 -29.06 0.30
N GLU A 3 30.69 -30.26 0.65
CA GLU A 3 29.99 -31.52 0.38
C GLU A 3 28.67 -31.57 1.17
N PRO A 4 27.55 -31.97 0.55
CA PRO A 4 26.30 -32.16 1.26
C PRO A 4 26.39 -33.33 2.25
N PHE A 5 25.69 -33.23 3.38
CA PHE A 5 25.65 -34.26 4.42
C PHE A 5 24.21 -34.49 4.92
N PRO A 6 23.88 -35.69 5.44
CA PRO A 6 22.53 -36.00 5.89
C PRO A 6 22.17 -35.29 7.20
N VAL A 7 20.92 -34.80 7.29
CA VAL A 7 20.35 -34.18 8.50
C VAL A 7 19.07 -34.93 8.88
N THR A 8 18.94 -35.30 10.15
CA THR A 8 17.70 -35.88 10.71
C THR A 8 17.02 -34.89 11.63
N ILE A 9 15.73 -34.62 11.40
CA ILE A 9 14.90 -33.73 12.23
C ILE A 9 13.86 -34.60 12.93
N ARG A 10 13.74 -34.47 14.26
CA ARG A 10 12.73 -35.16 15.09
C ARG A 10 11.83 -34.13 15.77
N ILE A 11 10.51 -34.32 15.70
CA ILE A 11 9.50 -33.41 16.25
C ILE A 11 8.60 -34.21 17.20
N ASP A 12 8.44 -33.72 18.44
CA ASP A 12 7.48 -34.26 19.42
C ASP A 12 6.32 -33.27 19.57
N ALA A 13 5.18 -33.60 18.93
CA ALA A 13 3.98 -32.76 18.97
C ALA A 13 3.28 -32.73 20.35
N GLY A 14 3.65 -33.63 21.28
CA GLY A 14 3.12 -33.67 22.65
C GLY A 14 3.79 -32.70 23.62
N ARG A 15 4.84 -31.98 23.19
CA ARG A 15 5.64 -31.08 24.05
C ARG A 15 5.61 -29.63 23.52
N PRO A 16 4.55 -28.86 23.77
CA PRO A 16 4.47 -27.47 23.33
C PRO A 16 5.53 -26.59 24.04
N THR A 17 6.19 -25.71 23.29
CA THR A 17 7.24 -24.80 23.81
C THR A 17 6.79 -23.33 23.91
N GLY A 18 5.59 -23.01 23.44
CA GLY A 18 5.00 -21.68 23.49
C GLY A 18 4.19 -21.32 22.25
N PRO A 19 3.55 -20.13 22.23
CA PRO A 19 2.76 -19.69 21.09
C PRO A 19 3.65 -19.24 19.92
N LEU A 20 3.36 -19.73 18.71
CA LEU A 20 3.95 -19.22 17.48
C LEU A 20 3.23 -17.95 17.03
N LYS A 21 3.82 -16.78 17.30
CA LYS A 21 3.28 -15.48 16.85
C LYS A 21 3.52 -15.30 15.34
N PRO A 22 2.48 -15.14 14.50
CA PRO A 22 2.66 -14.95 13.08
C PRO A 22 3.12 -13.52 12.77
N ILE A 23 4.43 -13.31 12.65
CA ILE A 23 5.04 -12.00 12.36
C ILE A 23 5.18 -11.70 10.85
N TRP A 24 4.93 -12.71 10.00
CA TRP A 24 5.09 -12.66 8.53
C TRP A 24 3.78 -12.33 7.78
N ARG A 25 2.79 -11.75 8.46
CA ARG A 25 1.43 -11.53 7.93
C ARG A 25 1.18 -10.13 7.36
N PHE A 26 2.23 -9.45 6.93
CA PHE A 26 2.20 -8.09 6.40
C PHE A 26 2.74 -8.10 4.96
N PHE A 27 1.93 -7.62 4.03
CA PHE A 27 2.24 -7.52 2.61
C PHE A 27 2.07 -6.08 2.15
N GLY A 28 2.54 -5.77 0.94
CA GLY A 28 2.29 -4.46 0.36
C GLY A 28 2.62 -4.38 -1.11
N ALA A 29 2.21 -3.27 -1.69
CA ALA A 29 2.52 -2.84 -3.04
C ALA A 29 2.78 -1.34 -3.04
N ASP A 30 3.21 -0.81 -4.18
CA ASP A 30 3.53 0.60 -4.32
C ASP A 30 2.24 1.42 -4.47
N GLU A 31 1.44 1.15 -5.50
CA GLU A 31 0.31 1.97 -5.87
C GLU A 31 -1.01 1.52 -5.20
N PRO A 32 -1.74 2.42 -4.55
CA PRO A 32 -2.99 2.10 -3.86
C PRO A 32 -4.14 1.82 -4.83
N ASN A 33 -4.18 2.54 -5.95
CA ASN A 33 -5.29 2.49 -6.92
C ASN A 33 -5.39 1.14 -7.67
N TYR A 34 -4.33 0.31 -7.67
CA TYR A 34 -4.42 -1.05 -8.23
C TYR A 34 -5.23 -2.01 -7.35
N ALA A 35 -5.46 -1.70 -6.07
CA ALA A 35 -6.19 -2.55 -5.13
C ALA A 35 -7.57 -2.99 -5.66
N TYR A 36 -8.32 -2.05 -6.23
CA TYR A 36 -9.66 -2.28 -6.76
C TYR A 36 -9.68 -2.68 -8.24
N MET A 37 -8.51 -2.95 -8.85
CA MET A 37 -8.41 -3.44 -10.23
C MET A 37 -8.49 -4.98 -10.27
N LYS A 38 -8.58 -5.57 -11.46
CA LYS A 38 -8.74 -7.03 -11.66
C LYS A 38 -7.70 -7.83 -10.88
N ASP A 39 -6.41 -7.56 -11.10
CA ASP A 39 -5.34 -8.37 -10.52
C ASP A 39 -5.03 -7.99 -9.06
N GLY A 40 -5.29 -6.74 -8.66
CA GLY A 40 -5.24 -6.33 -7.25
C GLY A 40 -6.27 -7.09 -6.42
N ARG A 41 -7.52 -7.18 -6.90
CA ARG A 41 -8.57 -7.97 -6.25
C ARG A 41 -8.23 -9.46 -6.21
N LYS A 42 -7.59 -10.00 -7.24
CA LYS A 42 -7.12 -11.39 -7.25
C LYS A 42 -6.06 -11.62 -6.16
N LEU A 43 -5.00 -10.80 -6.16
CA LEU A 43 -3.91 -10.89 -5.18
C LEU A 43 -4.44 -10.76 -3.75
N LEU A 44 -5.27 -9.75 -3.48
CA LEU A 44 -5.88 -9.55 -2.17
C LEU A 44 -6.74 -10.74 -1.73
N GLY A 45 -7.43 -11.39 -2.67
CA GLY A 45 -8.19 -12.61 -2.41
C GLY A 45 -7.30 -13.79 -2.00
N GLU A 46 -6.20 -14.01 -2.72
CA GLU A 46 -5.21 -15.04 -2.40
C GLU A 46 -4.56 -14.79 -1.04
N LEU A 47 -4.14 -13.55 -0.76
CA LEU A 47 -3.57 -13.15 0.52
C LEU A 47 -4.56 -13.31 1.67
N GLY A 48 -5.80 -12.83 1.49
CA GLY A 48 -6.86 -12.94 2.49
C GLY A 48 -7.22 -14.37 2.85
N ALA A 49 -7.19 -15.29 1.87
CA ALA A 49 -7.45 -16.70 2.08
C ALA A 49 -6.41 -17.41 2.96
N LEU A 50 -5.17 -16.88 3.07
CA LEU A 50 -4.14 -17.45 3.95
C LEU A 50 -4.59 -17.45 5.41
N LYS A 51 -5.20 -16.34 5.85
CA LYS A 51 -5.77 -16.20 7.20
C LYS A 51 -6.72 -14.99 7.24
N PRO A 52 -8.04 -15.19 7.02
CA PRO A 52 -9.01 -14.11 7.01
C PRO A 52 -8.94 -13.24 8.26
N ASP A 53 -9.03 -11.94 8.06
CA ASP A 53 -8.93 -10.88 9.07
C ASP A 53 -7.65 -10.91 9.91
N GLN A 54 -6.59 -11.57 9.46
CA GLN A 54 -5.30 -11.58 10.14
C GLN A 54 -4.13 -11.19 9.25
N VAL A 55 -4.37 -11.01 7.95
CA VAL A 55 -3.41 -10.51 6.96
C VAL A 55 -3.56 -9.02 6.80
N PHE A 56 -2.43 -8.32 6.67
CA PHE A 56 -2.37 -6.87 6.47
C PHE A 56 -1.78 -6.51 5.12
N PHE A 57 -2.29 -5.44 4.51
CA PHE A 57 -1.77 -4.92 3.25
C PHE A 57 -1.53 -3.41 3.34
N ARG A 58 -0.35 -2.98 2.86
CA ARG A 58 0.10 -1.58 2.86
C ARG A 58 0.35 -1.09 1.44
N THR A 59 -0.06 0.14 1.16
CA THR A 59 0.24 0.86 -0.08
C THR A 59 0.69 2.28 0.21
N HIS A 60 1.32 2.92 -0.77
CA HIS A 60 1.72 4.33 -0.71
C HIS A 60 0.60 5.26 -1.18
N ASN A 61 0.81 6.58 -1.10
CA ASN A 61 0.00 7.60 -1.77
C ASN A 61 -1.48 7.72 -1.33
N LEU A 62 -1.82 7.35 -0.09
CA LEU A 62 -3.19 7.47 0.43
C LEU A 62 -3.67 8.91 0.62
N LEU A 63 -2.78 9.91 0.62
CA LEU A 63 -3.12 11.33 0.76
C LEU A 63 -2.68 12.20 -0.43
N VAL A 64 -2.18 11.60 -1.51
CA VAL A 64 -1.74 12.36 -2.69
C VAL A 64 -2.96 12.88 -3.49
N THR A 65 -2.89 14.14 -3.90
CA THR A 65 -3.91 14.83 -4.72
C THR A 65 -3.93 14.29 -6.14
N GLY A 66 -5.12 14.11 -6.71
CA GLY A 66 -5.31 13.67 -8.10
C GLY A 66 -6.51 12.76 -8.32
N GLU A 67 -6.77 12.45 -9.60
CA GLU A 67 -8.00 11.81 -10.09
C GLU A 67 -8.10 10.28 -9.83
N GLY A 68 -7.32 9.71 -8.91
CA GLY A 68 -7.31 8.26 -8.69
C GLY A 68 -6.75 7.43 -9.85
N THR A 69 -6.01 8.07 -10.77
CA THR A 69 -5.40 7.41 -11.91
C THR A 69 -4.20 6.59 -11.45
N HIS A 70 -4.28 5.28 -11.67
CA HIS A 70 -3.18 4.35 -11.40
C HIS A 70 -2.04 4.53 -12.42
N ALA A 71 -0.80 4.49 -11.96
CA ALA A 71 0.39 4.45 -12.81
C ALA A 71 1.56 3.90 -11.99
N LEU A 72 2.57 3.32 -12.64
CA LEU A 72 3.74 2.80 -11.94
C LEU A 72 4.39 3.90 -11.09
N LYS A 73 4.68 3.58 -9.82
CA LYS A 73 5.26 4.48 -8.82
C LYS A 73 4.36 5.68 -8.48
N TRP A 74 3.05 5.62 -8.77
CA TRP A 74 2.12 6.73 -8.52
C TRP A 74 0.74 6.24 -8.07
N GLY A 75 0.13 6.99 -7.17
CA GLY A 75 -1.27 6.87 -6.80
C GLY A 75 -1.82 8.18 -6.30
N SER A 76 -3.14 8.28 -6.22
CA SER A 76 -3.81 9.46 -5.66
C SER A 76 -5.20 9.08 -5.15
N THR A 77 -5.68 9.83 -4.19
CA THR A 77 -7.00 9.61 -3.56
C THR A 77 -7.80 10.88 -3.42
N ASN A 78 -7.14 12.04 -3.53
CA ASN A 78 -7.75 13.35 -3.32
C ASN A 78 -8.41 13.52 -1.94
N ALA A 79 -7.91 12.81 -0.92
CA ALA A 79 -8.43 12.85 0.44
C ALA A 79 -8.52 14.27 1.04
N TYR A 80 -7.66 15.18 0.59
CA TYR A 80 -7.65 16.59 0.96
C TYR A 80 -7.43 17.49 -0.26
N THR A 81 -8.26 18.52 -0.36
CA THR A 81 -8.11 19.68 -1.25
C THR A 81 -8.60 20.95 -0.56
N GLU A 82 -8.48 22.10 -1.20
CA GLU A 82 -9.08 23.35 -0.74
C GLU A 82 -10.00 23.94 -1.81
N ASP A 83 -11.11 24.55 -1.40
CA ASP A 83 -11.99 25.28 -2.31
C ASP A 83 -11.37 26.63 -2.76
N GLY A 84 -12.06 27.36 -3.64
CA GLY A 84 -11.58 28.66 -4.13
C GLY A 84 -11.47 29.76 -3.06
N ARG A 85 -11.89 29.50 -1.82
CA ARG A 85 -11.76 30.40 -0.66
C ARG A 85 -10.71 29.92 0.35
N GLY A 86 -10.03 28.79 0.07
CA GLY A 86 -9.05 28.19 0.97
C GLY A 86 -9.68 27.35 2.09
N ASN A 87 -10.96 26.98 2.01
CA ASN A 87 -11.56 26.08 3.00
C ASN A 87 -11.18 24.63 2.68
N PRO A 88 -10.90 23.79 3.70
CA PRO A 88 -10.56 22.40 3.49
C PRO A 88 -11.77 21.61 2.97
N VAL A 89 -11.54 20.79 1.94
CA VAL A 89 -12.50 19.84 1.36
C VAL A 89 -11.92 18.44 1.48
N TYR A 90 -12.68 17.55 2.15
CA TYR A 90 -12.30 16.16 2.36
C TYR A 90 -13.19 15.23 1.55
N ASP A 91 -12.58 14.41 0.69
CA ASP A 91 -13.28 13.38 -0.09
C ASP A 91 -12.60 12.03 0.11
N TRP A 92 -13.27 11.14 0.85
CA TRP A 92 -12.76 9.81 1.19
C TRP A 92 -13.14 8.74 0.17
N THR A 93 -13.88 9.08 -0.89
CA THR A 93 -14.46 8.10 -1.83
C THR A 93 -13.44 7.11 -2.38
N ILE A 94 -12.24 7.57 -2.75
CA ILE A 94 -11.20 6.69 -3.30
C ILE A 94 -10.52 5.87 -2.19
N VAL A 95 -10.28 6.47 -1.02
CA VAL A 95 -9.71 5.76 0.14
C VAL A 95 -10.65 4.63 0.57
N ASP A 96 -11.94 4.92 0.68
CA ASP A 96 -12.98 3.95 1.01
C ASP A 96 -12.98 2.81 -0.01
N ARG A 97 -12.96 3.13 -1.30
CA ARG A 97 -12.87 2.11 -2.37
C ARG A 97 -11.63 1.21 -2.26
N ILE A 98 -10.48 1.75 -1.86
CA ILE A 98 -9.25 0.98 -1.65
C ILE A 98 -9.41 0.05 -0.44
N PHE A 99 -9.93 0.57 0.68
CA PHE A 99 -10.09 -0.21 1.90
C PHE A 99 -11.21 -1.24 1.79
N ASP A 100 -12.30 -0.94 1.10
CA ASP A 100 -13.35 -1.90 0.76
C ASP A 100 -12.77 -3.07 -0.03
N ALA A 101 -11.92 -2.78 -1.03
CA ALA A 101 -11.24 -3.83 -1.78
C ALA A 101 -10.42 -4.76 -0.87
N TYR A 102 -9.82 -4.25 0.21
CA TYR A 102 -9.11 -5.06 1.20
C TYR A 102 -10.08 -5.83 2.10
N ARG A 103 -11.07 -5.14 2.68
CA ARG A 103 -11.99 -5.68 3.69
C ARG A 103 -12.91 -6.76 3.13
N GLU A 104 -13.43 -6.58 1.92
CA GLU A 104 -14.22 -7.60 1.20
C GLU A 104 -13.46 -8.93 1.02
N ARG A 105 -12.12 -8.89 1.09
CA ARG A 105 -11.24 -10.05 0.89
C ARG A 105 -10.59 -10.50 2.20
N GLY A 106 -11.07 -10.05 3.36
CA GLY A 106 -10.53 -10.45 4.66
C GLY A 106 -9.13 -9.91 4.93
N VAL A 107 -8.69 -8.88 4.21
CA VAL A 107 -7.41 -8.20 4.42
C VAL A 107 -7.63 -6.94 5.25
N ARG A 108 -6.74 -6.66 6.21
CA ARG A 108 -6.77 -5.42 7.00
C ARG A 108 -5.86 -4.36 6.39
N PRO A 109 -6.28 -3.09 6.34
CA PRO A 109 -5.39 -2.01 5.92
C PRO A 109 -4.27 -1.83 6.94
N TYR A 110 -3.03 -1.80 6.47
CA TYR A 110 -1.89 -1.27 7.22
C TYR A 110 -1.56 0.12 6.67
N VAL A 111 -2.18 1.12 7.30
CA VAL A 111 -2.30 2.47 6.75
C VAL A 111 -0.95 3.21 6.80
N GLN A 112 -0.47 3.65 5.64
CA GLN A 112 0.53 4.71 5.56
C GLN A 112 -0.18 6.04 5.41
N ILE A 113 0.00 6.93 6.39
CA ILE A 113 -0.49 8.31 6.31
C ILE A 113 0.52 9.09 5.45
N GLY A 114 0.16 9.37 4.20
CA GLY A 114 1.00 10.11 3.27
C GLY A 114 0.70 9.83 1.79
N PHE A 115 1.32 10.52 0.85
CA PHE A 115 2.27 11.61 1.07
C PHE A 115 1.56 12.97 1.15
N MET A 116 2.11 14.05 0.61
CA MET A 116 1.56 15.39 0.87
C MET A 116 0.46 15.77 -0.13
N PRO A 117 -0.75 16.16 0.29
CA PRO A 117 -1.73 16.80 -0.58
C PRO A 117 -1.17 18.06 -1.24
N GLN A 118 -1.49 18.32 -2.51
CA GLN A 118 -0.92 19.45 -3.26
C GLN A 118 -1.19 20.81 -2.60
N ALA A 119 -2.40 20.99 -2.04
CA ALA A 119 -2.77 22.21 -1.33
C ALA A 119 -1.94 22.47 -0.06
N LEU A 120 -1.36 21.41 0.54
CA LEU A 120 -0.53 21.51 1.74
C LEU A 120 0.97 21.44 1.44
N SER A 121 1.35 21.22 0.17
CA SER A 121 2.76 21.11 -0.20
C SER A 121 3.46 22.46 -0.15
N VAL A 122 4.64 22.50 0.46
CA VAL A 122 5.50 23.69 0.46
C VAL A 122 6.19 23.93 -0.89
N LYS A 123 6.14 22.94 -1.80
CA LYS A 123 6.70 23.02 -3.15
C LYS A 123 5.76 22.33 -4.15
N PRO A 124 4.54 22.87 -4.38
CA PRO A 124 3.50 22.15 -5.10
C PRO A 124 3.81 21.98 -6.59
N GLU A 125 4.69 22.80 -7.19
CA GLU A 125 4.93 22.76 -8.64
C GLU A 125 6.37 22.37 -9.03
N PRO A 126 6.55 21.39 -9.95
CA PRO A 126 5.53 20.48 -10.47
C PRO A 126 5.04 19.52 -9.37
N TYR A 127 3.75 19.17 -9.34
CA TYR A 127 3.22 18.28 -8.28
C TYR A 127 3.48 16.81 -8.59
N ARG A 128 2.89 16.32 -9.69
CA ARG A 128 2.97 14.93 -10.13
C ARG A 128 4.26 14.67 -10.88
N HIS A 129 4.92 13.56 -10.57
CA HIS A 129 6.03 13.05 -11.38
C HIS A 129 5.55 12.03 -12.42
N HIS A 130 6.41 11.74 -13.40
CA HIS A 130 6.21 10.69 -14.38
C HIS A 130 7.38 9.72 -14.31
N TRP A 131 7.11 8.48 -13.88
CA TRP A 131 8.14 7.46 -13.76
C TRP A 131 8.36 6.72 -15.08
N THR A 132 9.62 6.45 -15.41
CA THR A 132 10.02 5.50 -16.45
C THR A 132 11.19 4.65 -15.95
N PRO A 133 11.45 3.45 -16.53
CA PRO A 133 12.60 2.63 -16.15
C PRO A 133 13.96 3.30 -16.34
N LYS A 134 14.04 4.37 -17.13
CA LYS A 134 15.26 5.13 -17.41
C LYS A 134 15.41 6.40 -16.57
N ALA A 135 14.35 6.82 -15.87
CA ALA A 135 14.35 8.05 -15.08
C ALA A 135 15.34 7.92 -13.90
N LYS A 136 16.08 9.00 -13.60
CA LYS A 136 16.91 9.02 -12.39
C LYS A 136 16.01 9.03 -11.16
N TYR A 137 16.45 8.40 -10.07
CA TYR A 137 15.65 8.33 -8.85
C TYR A 137 15.30 9.71 -8.26
N GLY A 138 16.11 10.74 -8.47
CA GLY A 138 15.78 12.10 -8.03
C GLY A 138 14.58 12.71 -8.76
N GLU A 139 14.25 12.26 -9.97
CA GLU A 139 13.18 12.83 -10.80
C GLU A 139 11.77 12.53 -10.27
N ILE A 140 11.63 11.55 -9.36
CA ILE A 140 10.34 11.29 -8.72
C ILE A 140 10.06 12.26 -7.57
N TYR A 141 11.04 13.00 -7.04
CA TYR A 141 10.83 13.90 -5.89
C TYR A 141 10.34 15.27 -6.35
N THR A 142 9.04 15.35 -6.60
CA THR A 142 8.29 16.56 -6.98
C THR A 142 7.35 16.96 -5.83
N GLY A 143 6.35 17.82 -6.05
CA GLY A 143 5.55 18.41 -4.97
C GLY A 143 4.81 17.44 -4.05
N TRP A 144 4.48 16.22 -4.49
CA TRP A 144 3.87 15.20 -3.61
C TRP A 144 4.75 14.80 -2.41
N ALA A 145 6.07 15.03 -2.49
CA ALA A 145 7.05 14.61 -1.49
C ALA A 145 7.44 15.73 -0.49
N TYR A 146 6.89 16.94 -0.64
CA TYR A 146 7.21 18.12 0.18
C TYR A 146 5.97 18.62 0.91
#